data_AF-A0A7X0PBR3-F1
#
_entry.id   AF-A0A7X0PBR3-F1
#
_cell.length_a   1.000
_cell.length_b   1.000
_cell.length_c   1.000
_cell.angle_alpha   90.00
_cell.angle_beta   90.00
_cell.angle_gamma   90.00
#
_symmetry.space_group_name_H-M   'P 1'
#
loop_
_entity.id
_entity.type
_entity.pdbx_description
1 polymer ?
#
loop_
_entity_poly.entity_id
_entity_poly.type
_entity_poly.pdbx_seq_one_letter_code
_entity_poly.pdbx_strand_id
1 'polypeptide(L)'
;MLFRRAFASLVFLLALAPLAGADAGEITPYEYERIRDRIKQGGSAPVSVWLLDPFSIPDATARAAELQARVQRMVAELGSEVLPGGRHINGLGGLMMWVTEPGLEILRTSRLAMNVNYYTEWRYHTLMPQSDGHFDELDRRLRAAPDGKVDVEVTLEVAGGEFDIDRDTGEAFLVLKTPEQHQAAIDAALLLLTRLGVPLSSGLPASTVGGVITVLDVSGVTRNGTLLLRTNERGLAELAWNDWAVAMKAAGYAARTSVAVGSQPYGSLPALGPGQFRAVVSLPYPFINWRGLAYATRVAVNRRLLEDALRPYAFLGTPQWSADFRSATVVLSDAELERLVQTRDLRLGYVVIEKPTNRPTASP
;
A
#
# COMPACT_ATOMS: atom_id res chain seq x y z
N MET A 1 -15.13 -69.14 24.44
CA MET A 1 -13.84 -68.48 24.09
C MET A 1 -13.87 -67.65 22.80
N LEU A 2 -15.01 -67.52 22.10
CA LEU A 2 -15.13 -66.72 20.86
C LEU A 2 -15.31 -65.21 21.11
N PHE A 3 -15.92 -64.81 22.24
CA PHE A 3 -16.18 -63.41 22.56
C PHE A 3 -14.93 -62.58 22.94
N ARG A 4 -13.86 -63.21 23.45
CA ARG A 4 -12.61 -62.49 23.80
C ARG A 4 -11.73 -62.16 22.58
N ARG A 5 -11.87 -62.88 21.46
CA ARG A 5 -11.13 -62.60 20.22
C ARG A 5 -11.77 -61.49 19.40
N ALA A 6 -13.11 -61.36 19.45
CA ALA A 6 -13.83 -60.28 18.77
C ALA A 6 -13.53 -58.89 19.37
N PHE A 7 -13.28 -58.81 20.68
CA PHE A 7 -12.99 -57.54 21.35
C PHE A 7 -11.57 -57.00 21.06
N ALA A 8 -10.59 -57.88 20.88
CA ALA A 8 -9.23 -57.48 20.53
C ALA A 8 -9.13 -56.93 19.09
N SER A 9 -9.91 -57.47 18.15
CA SER A 9 -9.95 -56.97 16.77
C SER A 9 -10.69 -55.63 16.65
N LEU A 10 -11.69 -55.37 17.50
CA LEU A 10 -12.43 -54.10 17.49
C LEU A 10 -11.59 -52.93 18.06
N VAL A 11 -10.77 -53.20 19.09
CA VAL A 11 -9.84 -52.19 19.66
C VAL A 11 -8.69 -51.89 18.70
N PHE A 12 -8.22 -52.86 17.91
CA PHE A 12 -7.19 -52.63 16.90
C PHE A 12 -7.72 -51.89 15.66
N LEU A 13 -8.99 -52.08 15.30
CA LEU A 13 -9.65 -51.32 14.21
C LEU A 13 -10.02 -49.89 14.61
N LEU A 14 -10.26 -49.60 15.89
CA LEU A 14 -10.45 -48.24 16.41
C LEU A 14 -9.13 -47.46 16.57
N ALA A 15 -7.98 -48.14 16.64
CA ALA A 15 -6.65 -47.51 16.61
C ALA A 15 -6.18 -47.17 15.17
N LEU A 16 -6.95 -47.56 14.16
CA LEU A 16 -6.73 -47.29 12.73
C LEU A 16 -7.78 -46.32 12.17
N ALA A 17 -8.44 -45.54 13.03
CA ALA A 17 -9.05 -44.32 12.57
C ALA A 17 -7.94 -43.46 11.97
N PRO A 18 -7.97 -43.13 10.65
CA PRO A 18 -7.10 -42.08 10.15
C PRO A 18 -7.41 -40.86 11.02
N LEU A 19 -6.41 -40.38 11.76
CA LEU A 19 -6.36 -38.98 12.12
C LEU A 19 -6.64 -38.28 10.79
N ALA A 20 -7.86 -37.76 10.62
CA ALA A 20 -8.16 -36.87 9.52
C ALA A 20 -7.10 -35.79 9.64
N GLY A 21 -6.07 -35.91 8.79
CA GLY A 21 -5.09 -34.86 8.63
C GLY A 21 -5.93 -33.68 8.21
N ALA A 22 -6.05 -32.69 9.08
CA ALA A 22 -6.17 -31.35 8.56
C ALA A 22 -4.95 -31.22 7.66
N ASP A 23 -5.18 -31.15 6.35
CA ASP A 23 -4.13 -30.97 5.36
C ASP A 23 -3.28 -29.81 5.87
N ALA A 24 -2.01 -30.10 6.17
CA ALA A 24 -1.07 -29.07 6.55
C ALA A 24 -1.04 -28.05 5.41
N GLY A 25 -0.99 -26.77 5.75
CA GLY A 25 -1.15 -25.70 4.76
C GLY A 25 -0.32 -25.93 3.52
N GLU A 26 -0.95 -25.84 2.35
CA GLU A 26 -0.27 -26.14 1.10
C GLU A 26 0.72 -25.00 0.82
N ILE A 27 2.00 -25.28 1.05
CA ILE A 27 3.10 -24.50 0.54
C ILE A 27 3.64 -25.21 -0.70
N THR A 28 3.53 -24.57 -1.86
CA THR A 28 4.04 -25.19 -3.08
C THR A 28 5.57 -25.35 -2.98
N PRO A 29 6.18 -26.39 -3.58
CA PRO A 29 7.63 -26.57 -3.53
C PRO A 29 8.41 -25.36 -4.05
N TYR A 30 7.90 -24.70 -5.10
CA TYR A 30 8.49 -23.48 -5.65
C TYR A 30 8.51 -22.36 -4.61
N GLU A 31 7.38 -22.14 -3.93
CA GLU A 31 7.24 -21.06 -2.98
C GLU A 31 8.06 -21.30 -1.71
N TYR A 32 8.10 -22.55 -1.25
CA TYR A 32 8.97 -22.97 -0.15
C TYR A 32 10.43 -22.68 -0.46
N GLU A 33 10.93 -23.08 -1.63
CA GLU A 33 12.31 -22.84 -2.04
C GLU A 33 12.61 -21.35 -2.16
N ARG A 34 11.68 -20.56 -2.73
CA ARG A 34 11.80 -19.10 -2.82
C ARG A 34 11.90 -18.44 -1.44
N ILE A 35 11.05 -18.82 -0.49
CA ILE A 35 11.09 -18.29 0.88
C ILE A 35 12.41 -18.71 1.55
N ARG A 36 12.81 -19.98 1.44
CA ARG A 36 14.04 -20.50 2.02
C ARG A 36 15.28 -19.77 1.47
N ASP A 37 15.34 -19.53 0.17
CA ASP A 37 16.45 -18.80 -0.44
C ASP A 37 16.50 -17.33 0.01
N ARG A 38 15.35 -16.69 0.22
CA ARG A 38 15.31 -15.35 0.84
C ARG A 38 15.84 -15.39 2.27
N ILE A 39 15.47 -16.39 3.06
CA ILE A 39 15.96 -16.57 4.44
C ILE A 39 17.47 -16.76 4.45
N LYS A 40 18.04 -17.56 3.54
CA LYS A 40 19.50 -17.73 3.43
C LYS A 40 20.24 -16.41 3.15
N GLN A 41 19.61 -15.50 2.41
CA GLN A 41 20.20 -14.19 2.09
C GLN A 41 20.08 -13.17 3.23
N GLY A 42 18.98 -13.19 3.99
CA GLY A 42 18.62 -12.12 4.93
C GLY A 42 18.31 -12.55 6.37
N GLY A 43 18.47 -13.84 6.69
CA GLY A 43 18.14 -14.44 7.98
C GLY A 43 16.63 -14.65 8.24
N SER A 44 15.76 -14.03 7.43
CA SER A 44 14.30 -14.15 7.52
C SER A 44 13.64 -13.80 6.19
N ALA A 45 12.36 -14.14 6.06
CA ALA A 45 11.56 -13.78 4.90
C ALA A 45 10.13 -13.40 5.28
N PRO A 46 9.50 -12.51 4.50
CA PRO A 46 8.10 -12.18 4.69
C PRO A 46 7.20 -13.24 4.04
N VAL A 47 6.17 -13.65 4.78
CA VAL A 47 5.19 -14.65 4.35
C VAL A 47 3.78 -14.14 4.60
N SER A 48 2.84 -14.60 3.77
CA SER A 48 1.40 -14.48 3.97
C SER A 48 0.84 -15.87 4.22
N VAL A 49 0.22 -16.04 5.37
CA VAL A 49 -0.38 -17.29 5.81
C VAL A 49 -1.89 -17.12 5.87
N TRP A 50 -2.62 -17.86 5.02
CA TRP A 50 -4.07 -17.90 5.09
C TRP A 50 -4.50 -18.82 6.23
N LEU A 51 -5.30 -18.30 7.15
CA LEU A 51 -5.75 -19.01 8.35
C LEU A 51 -7.24 -19.33 8.30
N LEU A 52 -8.01 -18.60 7.49
CA LEU A 52 -9.45 -18.72 7.39
C LEU A 52 -9.90 -18.42 5.96
N ASP A 53 -10.84 -19.20 5.45
CA ASP A 53 -11.55 -18.88 4.21
C ASP A 53 -12.50 -17.70 4.47
N PRO A 54 -12.40 -16.58 3.72
CA PRO A 54 -13.25 -15.40 3.91
C PRO A 54 -14.75 -15.70 3.83
N PHE A 55 -15.15 -16.76 3.13
CA PHE A 55 -16.54 -17.14 2.92
C PHE A 55 -17.04 -18.25 3.86
N SER A 56 -16.16 -18.81 4.71
CA SER A 56 -16.54 -19.88 5.64
C SER A 56 -17.50 -19.44 6.74
N ILE A 57 -17.45 -18.16 7.14
CA ILE A 57 -18.30 -17.58 8.18
C ILE A 57 -18.99 -16.34 7.61
N PRO A 58 -20.31 -16.39 7.38
CA PRO A 58 -21.06 -15.26 6.84
C PRO A 58 -21.07 -14.03 7.76
N ASP A 59 -21.20 -14.25 9.07
CA ASP A 59 -21.22 -13.17 10.06
C ASP A 59 -19.84 -12.54 10.25
N ALA A 60 -19.74 -11.23 10.04
CA ALA A 60 -18.46 -10.52 10.05
C ALA A 60 -17.81 -10.48 11.44
N THR A 61 -18.61 -10.37 12.50
CA THR A 61 -18.10 -10.29 13.88
C THR A 61 -17.55 -11.64 14.32
N ALA A 62 -18.30 -12.72 14.08
CA ALA A 62 -17.88 -14.08 14.34
C ALA A 62 -16.63 -14.45 13.52
N ARG A 63 -16.57 -14.04 12.24
CA ARG A 63 -15.40 -14.24 11.38
C ARG A 63 -14.16 -13.54 11.93
N ALA A 64 -14.29 -12.29 12.36
CA ALA A 64 -13.19 -11.54 12.96
C ALA A 64 -12.68 -12.18 14.27
N ALA A 65 -13.60 -12.65 15.12
CA ALA A 65 -13.25 -13.33 16.36
C ALA A 65 -12.52 -14.66 16.11
N GLU A 66 -13.01 -15.49 15.18
CA GLU A 66 -12.37 -16.76 14.81
C GLU A 66 -10.99 -16.52 14.17
N LEU A 67 -10.87 -15.55 13.27
CA LEU A 67 -9.60 -15.18 12.67
C LEU A 67 -8.59 -14.77 13.75
N GLN A 68 -8.99 -13.91 14.68
CA GLN A 68 -8.13 -13.48 15.77
C GLN A 68 -7.67 -14.64 16.65
N ALA A 69 -8.56 -15.60 16.95
CA ALA A 69 -8.21 -16.81 17.70
C ALA A 69 -7.21 -17.70 16.95
N ARG A 70 -7.33 -17.81 15.62
CA ARG A 70 -6.36 -18.55 14.78
C ARG A 70 -5.01 -17.84 14.71
N VAL A 71 -5.00 -16.51 14.58
CA VAL A 71 -3.76 -15.73 14.60
C VAL A 71 -3.03 -15.93 15.92
N GLN A 72 -3.72 -15.87 17.06
CA GLN A 72 -3.11 -16.10 18.37
C GLN A 72 -2.49 -17.49 18.48
N ARG A 73 -3.19 -18.53 18.02
CA ARG A 73 -2.67 -19.90 18.00
C ARG A 73 -1.46 -20.05 17.06
N MET A 74 -1.51 -19.47 15.87
CA MET A 74 -0.40 -19.51 14.91
C MET A 74 0.86 -18.82 15.48
N VAL A 75 0.70 -17.64 16.08
CA VAL A 75 1.81 -16.91 16.71
C VAL A 75 2.38 -17.70 17.89
N ALA A 76 1.54 -18.38 18.67
CA ALA A 76 2.00 -19.26 19.74
C ALA A 76 2.75 -20.50 19.22
N GLU A 77 2.30 -21.09 18.10
CA GLU A 77 2.96 -22.23 17.44
C GLU A 77 4.36 -21.84 16.92
N LEU A 78 4.49 -20.64 16.36
CA LEU A 78 5.76 -20.11 15.85
C LEU A 78 6.72 -19.63 16.94
N GLY A 79 6.21 -19.18 18.10
CA GLY A 79 7.03 -18.75 19.22
C GLY A 79 8.03 -17.65 18.84
N SER A 80 9.33 -17.90 19.02
CA SER A 80 10.42 -16.98 18.66
C SER A 80 10.71 -16.90 17.16
N GLU A 81 10.16 -17.82 16.37
CA GLU A 81 10.46 -17.96 14.95
C GLU A 81 9.60 -17.06 14.06
N VAL A 82 8.60 -16.40 14.65
CA VAL A 82 7.98 -15.21 14.09
C VAL A 82 8.66 -13.96 14.65
N LEU A 83 9.24 -13.16 13.78
CA LEU A 83 9.96 -11.96 14.20
C LEU A 83 8.99 -10.89 14.76
N PRO A 84 9.40 -10.14 15.79
CA PRO A 84 8.62 -9.00 16.27
C PRO A 84 8.64 -7.88 15.23
N GLY A 85 7.52 -7.17 15.12
CA GLY A 85 7.32 -6.11 14.12
C GLY A 85 6.96 -6.66 12.74
N GLY A 86 6.27 -5.85 11.93
CA GLY A 86 5.85 -6.25 10.59
C GLY A 86 4.85 -7.41 10.59
N ARG A 87 3.84 -7.38 11.48
CA ARG A 87 2.71 -8.30 11.43
C ARG A 87 1.46 -7.56 10.98
N HIS A 88 0.68 -8.17 10.11
CA HIS A 88 -0.61 -7.64 9.67
C HIS A 88 -1.63 -8.74 9.47
N ILE A 89 -2.87 -8.44 9.83
CA ILE A 89 -4.00 -9.34 9.64
C ILE A 89 -4.90 -8.68 8.62
N ASN A 90 -5.08 -9.31 7.46
CA ASN A 90 -6.05 -8.84 6.49
C ASN A 90 -7.45 -9.35 6.89
N GLY A 91 -8.49 -8.55 6.63
CA GLY A 91 -9.87 -8.92 6.99
C GLY A 91 -10.45 -10.10 6.19
N LEU A 92 -9.70 -10.62 5.22
CA LEU A 92 -10.08 -11.78 4.40
C LEU A 92 -9.57 -13.10 4.98
N GLY A 93 -8.80 -13.10 6.06
CA GLY A 93 -8.35 -14.33 6.73
C GLY A 93 -6.84 -14.61 6.64
N GLY A 94 -6.06 -13.69 6.08
CA GLY A 94 -4.60 -13.78 5.96
C GLY A 94 -3.84 -13.11 7.11
N LEU A 95 -2.71 -13.71 7.47
CA LEU A 95 -1.71 -13.20 8.39
C LEU A 95 -0.39 -13.00 7.65
N MET A 96 0.05 -11.75 7.55
CA MET A 96 1.36 -11.36 7.02
C MET A 96 2.34 -11.21 8.18
N MET A 97 3.52 -11.83 8.05
CA MET A 97 4.56 -11.78 9.08
C MET A 97 5.93 -12.14 8.51
N TRP A 98 6.97 -11.96 9.33
CA TRP A 98 8.33 -12.38 9.00
C TRP A 98 8.70 -13.63 9.79
N VAL A 99 9.25 -14.62 9.10
CA VAL A 99 9.66 -15.89 9.71
C VAL A 99 11.12 -16.23 9.43
N THR A 100 11.72 -16.93 10.38
CA THR A 100 13.03 -17.59 10.26
C THR A 100 12.90 -18.92 9.51
N GLU A 101 14.02 -19.59 9.24
CA GLU A 101 14.00 -20.94 8.62
C GLU A 101 13.29 -21.98 9.49
N PRO A 102 13.54 -22.08 10.82
CA PRO A 102 12.73 -22.94 11.69
C PRO A 102 11.25 -22.57 11.68
N GLY A 103 10.91 -21.28 11.59
CA GLY A 103 9.53 -20.82 11.47
C GLY A 103 8.85 -21.29 10.18
N LEU A 104 9.59 -21.31 9.06
CA LEU A 104 9.10 -21.86 7.79
C LEU A 104 8.80 -23.37 7.91
N GLU A 105 9.62 -24.14 8.63
CA GLU A 105 9.36 -25.56 8.88
C GLU A 105 8.11 -25.79 9.74
N ILE A 106 7.91 -24.96 10.76
CA ILE A 106 6.69 -24.98 11.57
C ILE A 106 5.48 -24.70 10.67
N LEU A 107 5.53 -23.64 9.86
CA LEU A 107 4.44 -23.30 8.94
C LEU A 107 4.11 -24.42 7.94
N ARG A 108 5.14 -25.09 7.40
CA ARG A 108 4.97 -26.22 6.46
C ARG A 108 4.20 -27.39 7.06
N THR A 109 4.26 -27.56 8.38
CA THR A 109 3.62 -28.68 9.09
C THR A 109 2.41 -28.26 9.91
N SER A 110 2.14 -26.96 10.00
CA SER A 110 1.03 -26.42 10.76
C SER A 110 -0.30 -26.77 10.13
N ARG A 111 -1.24 -27.21 10.97
CA ARG A 111 -2.65 -27.47 10.61
C ARG A 111 -3.51 -26.20 10.60
N LEU A 112 -2.97 -25.09 11.09
CA LEU A 112 -3.66 -23.80 11.12
C LEU A 112 -3.47 -23.03 9.81
N ALA A 113 -2.31 -23.20 9.18
CA ALA A 113 -2.05 -22.65 7.86
C ALA A 113 -2.90 -23.41 6.83
N MET A 114 -3.68 -22.70 6.04
CA MET A 114 -4.37 -23.24 4.86
C MET A 114 -3.46 -23.16 3.63
N ASN A 115 -2.73 -22.05 3.50
CA ASN A 115 -1.77 -21.79 2.43
C ASN A 115 -0.72 -20.80 2.94
N VAL A 116 0.53 -20.99 2.56
CA VAL A 116 1.67 -20.12 2.86
C VAL A 116 2.29 -19.62 1.56
N ASN A 117 2.36 -18.30 1.39
CA ASN A 117 2.98 -17.64 0.23
C ASN A 117 4.07 -16.66 0.67
N TYR A 118 5.06 -16.46 -0.19
CA TYR A 118 6.01 -15.35 -0.12
C TYR A 118 5.27 -14.03 -0.32
N TYR A 119 5.53 -13.05 0.53
CA TYR A 119 4.76 -11.81 0.52
C TYR A 119 5.64 -10.57 0.56
N THR A 120 5.67 -9.79 -0.53
CA THR A 120 6.48 -8.55 -0.62
C THR A 120 5.64 -7.30 -0.86
N GLU A 121 4.33 -7.43 -0.73
CA GLU A 121 3.37 -6.45 -1.22
C GLU A 121 3.16 -5.25 -0.28
N TRP A 122 4.04 -5.01 0.69
CA TRP A 122 3.93 -3.85 1.58
C TRP A 122 3.82 -2.51 0.84
N ARG A 123 4.41 -2.40 -0.37
CA ARG A 123 4.33 -1.20 -1.22
C ARG A 123 2.90 -0.84 -1.63
N TYR A 124 2.02 -1.84 -1.78
CA TYR A 124 0.61 -1.64 -2.15
C TYR A 124 -0.24 -1.08 -1.00
N HIS A 125 0.29 -1.07 0.22
CA HIS A 125 -0.36 -0.51 1.41
C HIS A 125 0.06 0.94 1.68
N THR A 126 0.74 1.57 0.72
CA THR A 126 1.08 3.00 0.78
C THR A 126 0.32 3.75 -0.31
N LEU A 127 0.09 5.04 -0.09
CA LEU A 127 -0.64 5.91 -1.03
C LEU A 127 0.29 6.59 -2.05
N MET A 128 1.51 6.07 -2.20
CA MET A 128 2.48 6.58 -3.16
C MET A 128 2.35 5.92 -4.53
N PRO A 129 2.47 6.68 -5.63
CA PRO A 129 2.53 6.12 -6.96
C PRO A 129 3.74 5.19 -7.12
N GLN A 130 3.54 3.99 -7.65
CA GLN A 130 4.67 3.09 -7.93
C GLN A 130 5.61 3.63 -9.03
N SER A 131 5.11 4.53 -9.87
CA SER A 131 5.84 5.09 -11.02
C SER A 131 6.79 6.23 -10.68
N ASP A 132 6.80 6.74 -9.44
CA ASP A 132 7.59 7.91 -9.06
C ASP A 132 9.06 7.59 -8.74
N GLY A 133 9.43 6.30 -8.70
CA GLY A 133 10.79 5.81 -8.48
C GLY A 133 11.23 5.74 -7.02
N HIS A 134 10.42 6.18 -6.04
CA HIS A 134 10.82 6.11 -4.63
C HIS A 134 10.99 4.66 -4.15
N PHE A 135 10.13 3.72 -4.56
CA PHE A 135 10.29 2.31 -4.17
C PHE A 135 11.52 1.67 -4.77
N ASP A 136 11.81 1.95 -6.04
CA ASP A 136 13.02 1.45 -6.71
C ASP A 136 14.28 1.99 -6.02
N GLU A 137 14.24 3.26 -5.60
CA GLU A 137 15.32 3.86 -4.85
C GLU A 137 15.46 3.27 -3.44
N LEU A 138 14.37 3.06 -2.71
CA LEU A 138 14.39 2.39 -1.40
C LEU A 138 15.01 1.00 -1.53
N ASP A 139 14.60 0.23 -2.52
CA ASP A 139 15.13 -1.09 -2.84
C ASP A 139 16.61 -1.08 -3.15
N ARG A 140 17.04 -0.13 -3.99
CA ARG A 140 18.44 0.04 -4.34
C ARG A 140 19.27 0.35 -3.09
N ARG A 141 18.80 1.25 -2.22
CA ARG A 141 19.47 1.62 -0.97
C ARG A 141 19.48 0.47 0.02
N LEU A 142 18.39 -0.28 0.17
CA LEU A 142 18.31 -1.45 1.06
C LEU A 142 19.34 -2.52 0.68
N ARG A 143 19.49 -2.78 -0.64
CA ARG A 143 20.48 -3.75 -1.14
C ARG A 143 21.92 -3.24 -1.03
N ALA A 144 22.14 -1.93 -1.11
CA ALA A 144 23.47 -1.33 -1.05
C ALA A 144 23.97 -1.07 0.37
N ALA A 145 23.07 -0.94 1.35
CA ALA A 145 23.41 -0.66 2.74
C ALA A 145 23.98 -1.90 3.44
N PRO A 146 25.17 -1.80 4.09
CA PRO A 146 25.78 -2.95 4.77
C PRO A 146 24.93 -3.56 5.89
N ASP A 147 24.11 -2.75 6.56
CA ASP A 147 23.19 -3.17 7.62
C ASP A 147 21.75 -3.40 7.12
N GLY A 148 21.53 -3.28 5.80
CA GLY A 148 20.22 -3.40 5.18
C GLY A 148 19.22 -2.34 5.64
N LYS A 149 19.68 -1.16 6.10
CA LYS A 149 18.84 -0.05 6.54
C LYS A 149 18.90 1.13 5.61
N VAL A 150 17.78 1.85 5.52
CA VAL A 150 17.61 3.03 4.68
C VAL A 150 16.91 4.14 5.45
N ASP A 151 17.25 5.38 5.09
CA ASP A 151 16.53 6.55 5.59
C ASP A 151 15.29 6.78 4.73
N VAL A 152 14.14 6.87 5.40
CA VAL A 152 12.81 7.03 4.82
C VAL A 152 12.11 8.22 5.49
N GLU A 153 11.52 9.09 4.68
CA GLU A 153 10.56 10.07 5.16
C GLU A 153 9.17 9.44 5.13
N VAL A 154 8.50 9.40 6.28
CA VAL A 154 7.13 8.89 6.39
C VAL A 154 6.16 10.04 6.58
N THR A 155 5.07 10.02 5.82
CA THR A 155 3.94 10.94 6.03
C THR A 155 2.90 10.27 6.92
N LEU A 156 2.51 10.96 7.98
CA LEU A 156 1.55 10.47 8.96
C LEU A 156 0.11 10.65 8.47
N GLU A 157 -0.76 9.79 8.97
CA GLU A 157 -2.19 9.98 8.85
C GLU A 157 -2.68 11.04 9.84
N VAL A 158 -2.92 12.27 9.38
CA VAL A 158 -3.35 13.38 10.23
C VAL A 158 -4.84 13.68 10.03
N ALA A 159 -5.61 13.61 11.11
CA ALA A 159 -7.04 13.90 11.05
C ALA A 159 -7.30 15.34 10.57
N GLY A 160 -8.12 15.48 9.52
CA GLY A 160 -8.50 16.78 8.97
C GLY A 160 -7.41 17.52 8.22
N GLY A 161 -6.18 16.99 8.11
CA GLY A 161 -5.15 17.55 7.23
C GLY A 161 -5.61 17.51 5.77
N GLU A 162 -5.13 18.43 4.94
CA GLU A 162 -5.34 18.38 3.49
C GLU A 162 -4.07 17.90 2.79
N PHE A 163 -4.13 17.66 1.47
CA PHE A 163 -2.95 17.48 0.66
C PHE A 163 -2.86 18.52 -0.46
N ASP A 164 -1.65 18.68 -0.97
CA ASP A 164 -1.34 19.45 -2.17
C ASP A 164 -0.34 18.66 -3.02
N ILE A 165 -0.16 19.07 -4.28
CA ILE A 165 0.78 18.47 -5.22
C ILE A 165 1.65 19.59 -5.75
N ASP A 166 2.96 19.46 -5.53
CA ASP A 166 3.90 20.42 -6.05
C ASP A 166 3.91 20.40 -7.59
N ARG A 167 3.89 21.59 -8.20
CA ARG A 167 3.74 21.75 -9.65
C ARG A 167 4.95 21.29 -10.44
N ASP A 168 6.13 21.45 -9.88
CA ASP A 168 7.40 21.27 -10.57
C ASP A 168 7.99 19.88 -10.33
N THR A 169 7.57 19.22 -9.25
CA THR A 169 8.03 17.87 -8.85
C THR A 169 6.93 16.81 -8.91
N GLY A 170 5.65 17.21 -8.99
CA GLY A 170 4.51 16.28 -8.92
C GLY A 170 4.36 15.58 -7.57
N GLU A 171 5.13 16.01 -6.58
CA GLU A 171 5.19 15.37 -5.28
C GLU A 171 3.98 15.77 -4.45
N ALA A 172 3.25 14.77 -3.96
CA ALA A 172 2.12 15.00 -3.08
C ALA A 172 2.62 15.14 -1.62
N PHE A 173 2.11 16.14 -0.90
CA PHE A 173 2.48 16.42 0.48
C PHE A 173 1.28 16.87 1.32
N LEU A 174 1.38 16.65 2.62
CA LEU A 174 0.37 17.04 3.59
C LEU A 174 0.47 18.54 3.89
N VAL A 175 -0.68 19.21 3.93
CA VAL A 175 -0.81 20.63 4.29
C VAL A 175 -1.58 20.74 5.60
N LEU A 176 -0.91 21.35 6.59
CA LEU A 176 -1.48 21.71 7.90
C LEU A 176 -1.69 23.22 7.91
N LYS A 177 -2.95 23.66 8.03
CA LYS A 177 -3.38 25.06 7.96
C LYS A 177 -3.82 25.63 9.31
N THR A 178 -4.35 24.78 10.20
CA THR A 178 -4.94 25.23 11.46
C THR A 178 -4.18 24.68 12.66
N PRO A 179 -4.16 25.40 13.81
CA PRO A 179 -3.55 24.91 15.05
C PRO A 179 -4.01 23.50 15.45
N GLU A 180 -5.29 23.19 15.23
CA GLU A 180 -5.87 21.87 15.52
C GLU A 180 -5.26 20.77 14.64
N GLN A 181 -4.98 21.06 13.37
CA GLN A 181 -4.31 20.13 12.46
C GLN A 181 -2.84 19.93 12.85
N HIS A 182 -2.14 20.98 13.29
CA HIS A 182 -0.79 20.85 13.83
C HIS A 182 -0.76 19.99 15.09
N GLN A 183 -1.73 20.18 16.00
CA GLN A 183 -1.85 19.34 17.19
C GLN A 183 -2.20 17.89 16.83
N ALA A 184 -3.11 17.66 15.89
CA ALA A 184 -3.45 16.33 15.41
C ALA A 184 -2.25 15.60 14.79
N ALA A 185 -1.33 16.33 14.13
CA ALA A 185 -0.08 15.78 13.61
C ALA A 185 0.86 15.34 14.75
N ILE A 186 0.98 16.15 15.81
CA ILE A 186 1.73 15.79 17.01
C ILE A 186 1.14 14.54 17.66
N ASP A 187 -0.19 14.49 17.83
CA ASP A 187 -0.87 13.36 18.44
C ASP A 187 -0.70 12.08 17.60
N ALA A 188 -0.78 12.18 16.27
CA ALA A 188 -0.51 11.07 15.35
C ALA A 188 0.94 10.58 15.46
N ALA A 189 1.92 11.49 15.55
CA ALA A 189 3.32 11.14 15.74
C ALA A 189 3.53 10.42 17.08
N LEU A 190 3.01 10.97 18.18
CA LEU A 190 3.12 10.37 19.51
C LEU A 190 2.46 8.99 19.56
N LEU A 191 1.29 8.84 18.93
CA LEU A 191 0.60 7.56 18.83
C LEU A 191 1.45 6.54 18.06
N LEU A 192 2.03 6.92 16.92
CA LEU A 192 2.93 6.05 16.15
C LEU A 192 4.13 5.62 17.00
N LEU A 193 4.84 6.57 17.59
CA LEU A 193 6.03 6.31 18.39
C LEU A 193 5.73 5.40 19.58
N THR A 194 4.58 5.60 20.24
CA THR A 194 4.11 4.75 21.34
C THR A 194 3.82 3.34 20.85
N ARG A 195 3.13 3.19 19.71
CA ARG A 195 2.82 1.87 19.11
C ARG A 195 4.07 1.11 18.68
N LEU A 196 5.06 1.82 18.16
CA LEU A 196 6.36 1.27 17.81
C LEU A 196 7.23 0.93 19.04
N GLY A 197 6.83 1.37 20.23
CA GLY A 197 7.61 1.20 21.45
C GLY A 197 8.92 1.99 21.43
N VAL A 198 8.95 3.14 20.75
CA VAL A 198 10.12 4.03 20.74
C VAL A 198 10.19 4.75 22.09
N PRO A 199 11.33 4.72 22.80
CA PRO A 199 11.48 5.41 24.07
C PRO A 199 11.45 6.94 23.87
N LEU A 200 10.37 7.59 24.34
CA LEU A 200 10.15 9.03 24.17
C LEU A 200 11.01 9.90 25.11
N SER A 201 11.60 9.32 26.15
CA SER A 201 12.35 10.06 27.18
C SER A 201 13.82 10.30 26.85
N SER A 202 14.38 9.62 25.85
CA SER A 202 15.82 9.59 25.56
C SER A 202 16.30 10.63 24.52
N GLY A 203 15.41 11.49 24.02
CA GLY A 203 15.72 12.36 22.89
C GLY A 203 15.91 11.58 21.58
N LEU A 204 16.32 12.26 20.51
CA LEU A 204 16.56 11.65 19.19
C LEU A 204 18.07 11.58 18.90
N PRO A 205 18.55 10.54 18.18
CA PRO A 205 17.77 9.45 17.61
C PRO A 205 17.33 8.39 18.64
N ALA A 206 16.17 7.75 18.40
CA ALA A 206 15.61 6.73 19.28
C ALA A 206 15.13 5.50 18.49
N SER A 207 15.48 4.30 18.96
CA SER A 207 15.17 3.04 18.25
C SER A 207 14.10 2.21 18.96
N THR A 208 13.34 1.44 18.18
CA THR A 208 12.45 0.41 18.71
C THR A 208 13.24 -0.71 19.39
N VAL A 209 12.58 -1.47 20.26
CA VAL A 209 13.15 -2.69 20.84
C VAL A 209 13.48 -3.66 19.70
N GLY A 210 14.76 -3.99 19.53
CA GLY A 210 15.26 -4.79 18.40
C GLY A 210 15.81 -3.98 17.21
N GLY A 211 15.79 -2.65 17.28
CA GLY A 211 16.50 -1.77 16.36
C GLY A 211 15.98 -1.76 14.92
N VAL A 212 14.74 -2.18 14.70
CA VAL A 212 14.11 -2.30 13.36
C VAL A 212 13.89 -0.93 12.75
N ILE A 213 13.36 -0.02 13.57
CA ILE A 213 13.06 1.36 13.21
C ILE A 213 13.81 2.27 14.18
N THR A 214 14.46 3.29 13.65
CA THR A 214 15.12 4.36 14.41
C THR A 214 14.57 5.68 13.95
N VAL A 215 14.02 6.47 14.87
CA VAL A 215 13.53 7.82 14.61
C VAL A 215 14.73 8.74 14.60
N LEU A 216 14.95 9.45 13.50
CA LEU A 216 16.07 10.36 13.30
C LEU A 216 15.66 11.82 13.53
N ASP A 217 14.50 12.21 13.02
CA ASP A 217 14.00 13.59 13.12
C ASP A 217 12.45 13.62 13.17
N VAL A 218 11.93 14.53 13.99
CA VAL A 218 10.49 14.83 14.17
C VAL A 218 10.14 16.27 13.76
N SER A 219 11.10 17.06 13.27
CA SER A 219 10.90 18.46 12.90
C SER A 219 9.88 18.65 11.76
N GLY A 220 9.61 17.61 10.97
CA GLY A 220 8.59 17.58 9.92
C GLY A 220 7.17 17.49 10.45
N VAL A 221 6.96 17.00 11.68
CA VAL A 221 5.61 16.68 12.20
C VAL A 221 4.70 17.90 12.17
N THR A 222 5.16 19.02 12.72
CA THR A 222 4.36 20.25 12.75
C THR A 222 4.40 21.02 11.44
N ARG A 223 5.32 20.72 10.51
CA ARG A 223 5.43 21.41 9.22
C ARG A 223 4.50 20.80 8.18
N ASN A 224 4.58 19.48 8.02
CA ASN A 224 3.94 18.71 6.97
C ASN A 224 3.61 17.27 7.42
N GLY A 225 3.49 17.03 8.73
CA GLY A 225 3.14 15.72 9.28
C GLY A 225 4.11 14.60 8.89
N THR A 226 5.39 14.91 8.70
CA THR A 226 6.41 13.91 8.36
C THR A 226 7.37 13.59 9.50
N LEU A 227 7.91 12.38 9.47
CA LEU A 227 9.01 11.92 10.32
C LEU A 227 10.14 11.39 9.44
N LEU A 228 11.39 11.60 9.85
CA LEU A 228 12.54 10.94 9.25
C LEU A 228 12.92 9.72 10.08
N LEU A 229 12.90 8.55 9.46
CA LEU A 229 13.20 7.28 10.10
C LEU A 229 14.35 6.58 9.37
N ARG A 230 15.11 5.75 10.08
CA ARG A 230 15.99 4.71 9.52
C ARG A 230 15.41 3.34 9.80
N THR A 231 15.21 2.55 8.76
CA THR A 231 14.57 1.24 8.87
C THR A 231 15.10 0.23 7.86
N ASN A 232 14.91 -1.05 8.13
CA ASN A 232 15.07 -2.11 7.12
C ASN A 232 13.72 -2.46 6.45
N GLU A 233 13.72 -3.46 5.57
CA GLU A 233 12.52 -3.94 4.86
C GLU A 233 11.38 -4.35 5.81
N ARG A 234 11.70 -4.99 6.94
CA ARG A 234 10.69 -5.37 7.95
C ARG A 234 9.99 -4.15 8.54
N GLY A 235 10.73 -3.10 8.88
CA GLY A 235 10.11 -1.89 9.43
C GLY A 235 9.33 -1.08 8.36
N LEU A 236 9.74 -1.12 7.09
CA LEU A 236 8.90 -0.57 6.00
C LEU A 236 7.57 -1.33 5.89
N ALA A 237 7.61 -2.67 5.98
CA ALA A 237 6.41 -3.48 5.99
C ALA A 237 5.52 -3.20 7.21
N GLU A 238 6.12 -3.02 8.39
CA GLU A 238 5.40 -2.65 9.62
C GLU A 238 4.67 -1.31 9.50
N LEU A 239 5.35 -0.30 8.97
CA LEU A 239 4.79 1.03 8.74
C LEU A 239 3.65 1.01 7.71
N ALA A 240 3.82 0.25 6.62
CA ALA A 240 2.83 0.15 5.55
C ALA A 240 1.58 -0.63 5.99
N TRP A 241 1.76 -1.87 6.46
CA TRP A 241 0.63 -2.76 6.67
C TRP A 241 -0.29 -2.35 7.82
N ASN A 242 0.21 -1.55 8.76
CA ASN A 242 -0.62 -1.08 9.87
C ASN A 242 -1.31 0.26 9.56
N ASP A 243 -1.25 0.73 8.31
CA ASP A 243 -1.76 2.04 7.89
C ASP A 243 -1.17 3.18 8.74
N TRP A 244 0.03 3.01 9.28
CA TRP A 244 0.65 3.98 10.19
C TRP A 244 1.34 5.11 9.43
N ALA A 245 1.86 4.81 8.24
CA ALA A 245 2.38 5.78 7.30
C ALA A 245 1.54 5.74 6.02
N VAL A 246 0.95 6.88 5.64
CA VAL A 246 0.20 6.97 4.38
C VAL A 246 1.12 7.06 3.17
N ALA A 247 2.35 7.55 3.34
CA ALA A 247 3.38 7.59 2.31
C ALA A 247 4.76 7.34 2.94
N MET A 248 5.66 6.72 2.18
CA MET A 248 7.02 6.38 2.60
C MET A 248 8.02 6.63 1.47
N LYS A 249 8.74 7.74 1.57
CA LYS A 249 9.65 8.24 0.53
C LYS A 249 11.09 7.93 0.88
N ALA A 250 11.90 7.52 -0.09
CA ALA A 250 13.35 7.54 0.07
C ALA A 250 13.83 8.96 0.44
N ALA A 251 14.45 9.12 1.61
CA ALA A 251 14.81 10.45 2.13
C ALA A 251 15.74 11.19 1.14
N GLY A 252 15.39 12.44 0.81
CA GLY A 252 16.16 13.29 -0.12
C GLY A 252 16.17 12.81 -1.57
N TYR A 253 15.34 11.82 -1.95
CA TYR A 253 15.16 11.45 -3.35
C TYR A 253 14.12 12.37 -4.00
N ALA A 254 14.47 12.98 -5.13
CA ALA A 254 13.52 13.71 -5.95
C ALA A 254 12.77 12.72 -6.85
N ALA A 255 11.43 12.71 -6.74
CA ALA A 255 10.56 11.87 -7.53
C ALA A 255 10.82 12.06 -9.05
N ARG A 256 10.78 10.96 -9.80
CA ARG A 256 10.90 10.98 -11.26
C ARG A 256 9.51 10.90 -11.88
N THR A 257 8.71 11.93 -11.69
CA THR A 257 7.36 11.98 -12.27
C THR A 257 7.38 12.54 -13.69
N SER A 258 6.44 12.06 -14.51
CA SER A 258 6.14 12.66 -15.80
C SER A 258 4.65 12.55 -16.05
N VAL A 259 4.08 13.53 -16.77
CA VAL A 259 2.70 13.46 -17.23
C VAL A 259 2.60 12.39 -18.32
N ALA A 260 1.79 11.36 -18.10
CA ALA A 260 1.55 10.34 -19.12
C ALA A 260 0.62 10.88 -20.21
N VAL A 261 1.11 11.03 -21.43
CA VAL A 261 0.32 11.49 -22.57
C VAL A 261 -0.02 10.31 -23.47
N GLY A 262 -1.30 10.00 -23.57
CA GLY A 262 -1.82 8.85 -24.31
C GLY A 262 -2.86 9.27 -25.34
N SER A 263 -3.20 8.36 -26.26
CA SER A 263 -4.27 8.56 -27.22
C SER A 263 -5.29 7.44 -27.15
N GLN A 264 -6.59 7.75 -27.21
CA GLN A 264 -7.67 6.76 -27.25
C GLN A 264 -8.59 6.98 -28.46
N PRO A 265 -9.22 5.92 -29.02
CA PRO A 265 -10.21 6.06 -30.08
C PRO A 265 -11.47 6.80 -29.57
N TYR A 266 -12.26 7.38 -30.49
CA TYR A 266 -13.48 8.11 -30.13
C TYR A 266 -14.41 7.30 -29.22
N GLY A 267 -14.90 7.95 -28.15
CA GLY A 267 -16.06 7.51 -27.39
C GLY A 267 -17.38 7.82 -28.10
N SER A 268 -18.50 7.53 -27.46
CA SER A 268 -19.87 7.75 -27.96
C SER A 268 -20.31 9.24 -28.00
N LEU A 269 -19.38 10.16 -27.77
CA LEU A 269 -19.66 11.59 -27.67
C LEU A 269 -19.68 12.26 -29.06
N PRO A 270 -20.38 13.39 -29.24
CA PRO A 270 -20.53 14.06 -30.53
C PRO A 270 -19.20 14.38 -31.20
N ALA A 271 -19.19 14.37 -32.54
CA ALA A 271 -18.05 14.80 -33.33
C ALA A 271 -17.72 16.27 -33.04
N LEU A 272 -16.42 16.57 -32.96
CA LEU A 272 -15.92 17.92 -32.73
C LEU A 272 -15.77 18.67 -34.06
N GLY A 273 -15.72 20.00 -34.00
CA GLY A 273 -15.41 20.82 -35.17
C GLY A 273 -13.95 20.67 -35.64
N PRO A 274 -13.60 21.16 -36.83
CA PRO A 274 -12.21 21.19 -37.31
C PRO A 274 -11.29 21.93 -36.32
N GLY A 275 -10.09 21.38 -36.07
CA GLY A 275 -9.10 21.99 -35.16
C GLY A 275 -9.51 21.95 -33.67
N GLN A 276 -10.36 20.99 -33.31
CA GLN A 276 -10.81 20.78 -31.94
C GLN A 276 -10.47 19.36 -31.49
N PHE A 277 -9.95 19.26 -30.28
CA PHE A 277 -9.59 18.00 -29.66
C PHE A 277 -10.24 17.87 -28.31
N ARG A 278 -10.69 16.65 -27.99
CA ARG A 278 -11.15 16.29 -26.66
C ARG A 278 -10.02 15.60 -25.93
N ALA A 279 -9.74 16.04 -24.71
CA ALA A 279 -8.75 15.44 -23.84
C ALA A 279 -9.38 15.11 -22.49
N VAL A 280 -9.05 13.95 -21.94
CA VAL A 280 -9.31 13.62 -20.54
C VAL A 280 -8.04 13.93 -19.77
N VAL A 281 -8.13 14.87 -18.85
CA VAL A 281 -7.04 15.33 -18.01
C VAL A 281 -7.30 14.92 -16.57
N SER A 282 -6.29 14.40 -15.88
CA SER A 282 -6.48 13.88 -14.54
C SER A 282 -5.29 14.13 -13.63
N LEU A 283 -5.60 14.28 -12.36
CA LEU A 283 -4.62 14.29 -11.28
C LEU A 283 -3.94 12.91 -11.18
N PRO A 284 -2.73 12.81 -10.60
CA PRO A 284 -2.13 11.54 -10.26
C PRO A 284 -3.02 10.76 -9.29
N TYR A 285 -2.53 9.63 -8.79
CA TYR A 285 -3.25 8.80 -7.83
C TYR A 285 -2.93 9.13 -6.35
N PRO A 286 -2.81 10.38 -5.86
CA PRO A 286 -2.38 10.57 -4.48
C PRO A 286 -3.57 10.37 -3.53
N PHE A 287 -3.30 9.67 -2.43
CA PHE A 287 -4.11 9.68 -1.20
C PHE A 287 -5.59 9.22 -1.29
N ILE A 288 -5.99 8.46 -2.31
CA ILE A 288 -7.39 8.04 -2.51
C ILE A 288 -7.94 7.16 -1.39
N ASN A 289 -7.08 6.49 -0.63
CA ASN A 289 -7.48 5.67 0.52
C ASN A 289 -7.06 6.29 1.86
N TRP A 290 -6.73 7.58 1.90
CA TRP A 290 -6.44 8.27 3.16
C TRP A 290 -7.74 8.40 3.97
N ARG A 291 -7.80 7.75 5.14
CA ARG A 291 -9.00 7.70 5.99
C ARG A 291 -9.15 8.95 6.86
N GLY A 292 -8.06 9.66 7.15
CA GLY A 292 -8.01 10.91 7.90
C GLY A 292 -8.64 12.10 7.17
N LEU A 293 -8.95 11.96 5.88
CA LEU A 293 -9.62 12.98 5.07
C LEU A 293 -11.05 12.56 4.73
N ALA A 294 -12.02 13.36 5.19
CA ALA A 294 -13.42 13.16 4.82
C ALA A 294 -13.60 13.22 3.30
N TYR A 295 -14.48 12.37 2.75
CA TYR A 295 -14.71 12.28 1.30
C TYR A 295 -15.02 13.65 0.67
N ALA A 296 -15.87 14.45 1.29
CA ALA A 296 -16.23 15.78 0.81
C ALA A 296 -15.02 16.72 0.71
N THR A 297 -14.14 16.70 1.72
CA THR A 297 -12.89 17.49 1.71
C THR A 297 -11.95 17.01 0.61
N ARG A 298 -11.83 15.70 0.40
CA ARG A 298 -11.03 15.15 -0.70
C ARG A 298 -11.53 15.61 -2.06
N VAL A 299 -12.84 15.59 -2.28
CA VAL A 299 -13.45 16.09 -3.53
C VAL A 299 -13.17 17.58 -3.73
N ALA A 300 -13.27 18.38 -2.67
CA ALA A 300 -12.95 19.81 -2.73
C ALA A 300 -11.47 20.08 -3.06
N VAL A 301 -10.55 19.31 -2.47
CA VAL A 301 -9.10 19.39 -2.76
C VAL A 301 -8.82 18.99 -4.20
N ASN A 302 -9.35 17.85 -4.67
CA ASN A 302 -9.19 17.42 -6.06
C ASN A 302 -9.69 18.49 -7.04
N ARG A 303 -10.87 19.04 -6.77
CA ARG A 303 -11.43 20.12 -7.57
C ARG A 303 -10.51 21.32 -7.64
N ARG A 304 -10.02 21.81 -6.49
CA ARG A 304 -9.08 22.93 -6.41
C ARG A 304 -7.84 22.65 -7.27
N LEU A 305 -7.19 21.49 -7.06
CA LEU A 305 -5.97 21.11 -7.76
C LEU A 305 -6.16 21.04 -9.27
N LEU A 306 -7.24 20.40 -9.71
CA LEU A 306 -7.50 20.23 -11.14
C LEU A 306 -7.94 21.54 -11.80
N GLU A 307 -8.76 22.35 -11.13
CA GLU A 307 -9.10 23.70 -11.60
C GLU A 307 -7.86 24.59 -11.68
N ASP A 308 -6.96 24.54 -10.69
CA ASP A 308 -5.70 25.31 -10.69
C ASP A 308 -4.72 24.85 -11.79
N ALA A 309 -4.68 23.55 -12.09
CA ALA A 309 -3.88 23.00 -13.19
C ALA A 309 -4.45 23.39 -14.56
N LEU A 310 -5.77 23.49 -14.66
CA LEU A 310 -6.49 23.78 -15.90
C LEU A 310 -6.73 25.29 -16.15
N ARG A 311 -6.66 26.12 -15.12
CA ARG A 311 -6.85 27.59 -15.18
C ARG A 311 -6.09 28.29 -16.31
N PRO A 312 -4.83 27.91 -16.63
CA PRO A 312 -4.10 28.60 -17.68
C PRO A 312 -4.65 28.40 -19.09
N TYR A 313 -5.56 27.44 -19.32
CA TYR A 313 -6.00 27.00 -20.65
C TYR A 313 -7.39 27.53 -21.04
N ALA A 314 -7.57 27.75 -22.35
CA ALA A 314 -8.83 28.20 -22.92
C ALA A 314 -9.63 27.00 -23.47
N PHE A 315 -10.80 26.74 -22.89
CA PHE A 315 -11.67 25.64 -23.29
C PHE A 315 -12.72 26.07 -24.31
N LEU A 316 -13.00 25.18 -25.26
CA LEU A 316 -14.11 25.30 -26.20
C LEU A 316 -15.35 24.64 -25.59
N GLY A 317 -16.09 25.42 -24.81
CA GLY A 317 -17.27 24.95 -24.07
C GLY A 317 -16.97 24.66 -22.60
N THR A 318 -17.87 23.94 -21.94
CA THR A 318 -17.79 23.66 -20.50
C THR A 318 -17.05 22.35 -20.24
N PRO A 319 -15.99 22.34 -19.41
CA PRO A 319 -15.36 21.10 -18.95
C PRO A 319 -16.38 20.16 -18.27
N GLN A 320 -16.29 18.87 -18.57
CA GLN A 320 -17.10 17.84 -17.94
C GLN A 320 -16.29 17.13 -16.86
N TRP A 321 -16.68 17.28 -15.60
CA TRP A 321 -15.93 16.79 -14.44
C TRP A 321 -16.38 15.39 -14.03
N SER A 322 -15.44 14.56 -13.55
CA SER A 322 -15.79 13.35 -12.82
C SER A 322 -16.45 13.71 -11.48
N ALA A 323 -17.27 12.80 -10.93
CA ALA A 323 -17.98 13.04 -9.68
C ALA A 323 -17.05 13.34 -8.49
N ASP A 324 -15.83 12.79 -8.50
CA ASP A 324 -14.81 13.00 -7.48
C ASP A 324 -13.79 14.10 -7.84
N PHE A 325 -14.01 14.80 -8.96
CA PHE A 325 -13.16 15.86 -9.51
C PHE A 325 -11.69 15.45 -9.72
N ARG A 326 -11.42 14.15 -9.86
CA ARG A 326 -10.08 13.63 -10.17
C ARG A 326 -9.73 13.73 -11.64
N SER A 327 -10.73 13.81 -12.50
CA SER A 327 -10.57 13.98 -13.93
C SER A 327 -11.57 14.97 -14.50
N ALA A 328 -11.19 15.56 -15.63
CA ALA A 328 -12.04 16.41 -16.43
C ALA A 328 -11.87 16.06 -17.90
N THR A 329 -12.99 16.02 -18.61
CA THR A 329 -13.01 15.97 -20.07
C THR A 329 -13.15 17.39 -20.59
N VAL A 330 -12.15 17.84 -21.34
CA VAL A 330 -12.04 19.20 -21.87
C VAL A 330 -12.00 19.17 -23.38
N VAL A 331 -12.48 20.23 -24.02
CA VAL A 331 -12.31 20.44 -25.46
C VAL A 331 -11.41 21.65 -25.65
N LEU A 332 -10.36 21.48 -26.43
CA LEU A 332 -9.26 22.43 -26.64
C LEU A 332 -9.06 22.64 -28.14
N SER A 333 -8.54 23.80 -28.52
CA SER A 333 -7.94 23.98 -29.85
C SER A 333 -6.60 23.23 -29.93
N ASP A 334 -6.11 23.02 -31.16
CA ASP A 334 -4.80 22.40 -31.42
C ASP A 334 -3.68 23.07 -30.62
N ALA A 335 -3.63 24.41 -30.64
CA ALA A 335 -2.61 25.20 -29.95
C ALA A 335 -2.69 25.04 -28.42
N GLU A 336 -3.90 24.97 -27.86
CA GLU A 336 -4.10 24.80 -26.43
C GLU A 336 -3.77 23.37 -25.96
N LEU A 337 -4.10 22.37 -26.78
CA LEU A 337 -3.72 20.99 -26.53
C LEU A 337 -2.19 20.82 -26.56
N GLU A 338 -1.53 21.41 -27.57
CA GLU A 338 -0.07 21.39 -27.66
C GLU A 338 0.56 22.05 -26.43
N ARG A 339 0.06 23.22 -26.03
CA ARG A 339 0.53 23.92 -24.83
C ARG A 339 0.32 23.08 -23.56
N LEU A 340 -0.82 22.40 -23.42
CA LEU A 340 -1.10 21.52 -22.29
C LEU A 340 -0.08 20.37 -22.19
N VAL A 341 0.23 19.74 -23.32
CA VAL A 341 1.20 18.63 -23.40
C VAL A 341 2.64 19.11 -23.15
N GLN A 342 3.00 20.30 -23.64
CA GLN A 342 4.35 20.86 -23.51
C GLN A 342 4.65 21.46 -22.14
N THR A 343 3.67 22.07 -21.47
CA THR A 343 3.85 22.70 -20.16
C THR A 343 4.25 21.70 -19.07
N ARG A 344 3.86 20.43 -19.23
CA ARG A 344 4.17 19.32 -18.31
C ARG A 344 3.91 19.67 -16.84
N ASP A 345 2.76 20.27 -16.54
CA ASP A 345 2.36 20.53 -15.16
C ASP A 345 2.25 19.19 -14.41
N LEU A 346 3.19 18.94 -13.47
CA LEU A 346 3.32 17.62 -12.83
C LEU A 346 2.25 17.36 -11.77
N ARG A 347 1.34 18.32 -11.54
CA ARG A 347 0.08 18.05 -10.83
C ARG A 347 -0.86 17.18 -11.65
N LEU A 348 -0.61 17.01 -12.94
CA LEU A 348 -1.35 16.12 -13.82
C LEU A 348 -0.65 14.76 -13.90
N GLY A 349 -1.40 13.68 -13.65
CA GLY A 349 -0.90 12.32 -13.80
C GLY A 349 -0.99 11.84 -15.24
N TYR A 350 -2.09 12.15 -15.93
CA TYR A 350 -2.30 11.75 -17.31
C TYR A 350 -3.14 12.74 -18.11
N VAL A 351 -2.83 12.79 -19.42
CA VAL A 351 -3.59 13.49 -20.45
C VAL A 351 -3.87 12.48 -21.56
N VAL A 352 -5.14 12.09 -21.73
CA VAL A 352 -5.56 11.15 -22.76
C VAL A 352 -6.31 11.91 -23.85
N ILE A 353 -5.71 11.95 -25.04
CA ILE A 353 -6.21 12.68 -26.20
C ILE A 353 -7.10 11.76 -27.02
N GLU A 354 -8.34 12.16 -27.24
CA GLU A 354 -9.24 11.44 -28.14
C GLU A 354 -8.84 11.69 -29.59
N LYS A 355 -8.52 10.62 -30.32
CA LYS A 355 -8.11 10.72 -31.72
C LYS A 355 -9.30 10.90 -32.64
N PRO A 356 -9.16 11.75 -33.67
CA PRO A 356 -9.97 11.63 -34.88
C PRO A 356 -9.87 10.20 -35.44
N THR A 357 -10.97 9.45 -35.47
CA THR A 357 -11.06 8.35 -36.42
C THR A 357 -10.95 8.96 -37.80
N ASN A 358 -9.97 8.53 -38.58
CA ASN A 358 -10.04 8.57 -40.04
C ASN A 358 -11.23 7.69 -40.47
N ARG A 359 -12.46 8.13 -40.22
CA ARG A 359 -13.60 7.60 -40.96
C ARG A 359 -13.39 8.13 -42.37
N PRO A 360 -13.30 7.25 -43.39
CA PRO A 360 -13.36 7.72 -44.76
C PRO A 360 -14.59 8.60 -44.86
N THR A 361 -14.41 9.86 -45.27
CA THR A 361 -15.52 10.67 -45.77
C THR A 361 -16.26 9.78 -46.75
N ALA A 362 -17.54 9.52 -46.49
CA ALA A 362 -18.36 8.76 -47.42
C ALA A 362 -18.12 9.34 -48.83
N SER A 363 -17.77 8.46 -49.77
CA SER A 363 -17.54 8.85 -51.16
C SER A 363 -18.76 9.64 -51.69
N PRO A 364 -18.52 10.61 -52.59
CA PRO A 364 -19.51 11.61 -53.02
C PRO A 364 -20.83 11.03 -53.53
#